data_AF-A0A197SWC5-F1
#
_entry.id   AF-A0A197SWC5-F1
#
_cell.length_a   1.000
_cell.length_b   1.000
_cell.length_c   1.000
_cell.angle_alpha   90.00
_cell.angle_beta   90.00
_cell.angle_gamma   90.00
#
_symmetry.space_group_name_H-M   'P 1'
#
loop_
_entity.id
_entity.type
_entity.pdbx_description
1 polymer ?
#
loop_
_entity_poly.entity_id
_entity_poly.type
_entity_poly.pdbx_seq_one_letter_code
_entity_poly.pdbx_strand_id
1 'polypeptide(L)'
;MAPREYGAAARSGPAGALWPVDRARHLSDSPELARHWCSGSSGVGTFLVRLRSATGARDDAVRELVEGAALAVRAGRVTDSTSTCHGLAGNAEFLLDAAELTGEAQYRAGAELLVEHLAAQAVLYDGRLLVPDENRKTVLAEYATGLGGSLSLLLRLRFGGPRAWLPEGERAHP
;
A
#
# COMPACT_ATOMS: atom_id res chain seq x y z
N MET A 1 -21.36 1.88 5.18
CA MET A 1 -21.17 1.35 3.82
C MET A 1 -20.83 -0.13 3.96
N ALA A 2 -21.64 -1.02 3.39
CA ALA A 2 -21.47 -2.46 3.57
C ALA A 2 -20.33 -2.99 2.68
N PRO A 3 -19.63 -4.09 3.05
CA PRO A 3 -18.57 -4.71 2.22
C PRO A 3 -18.98 -4.96 0.76
N ARG A 4 -20.28 -5.26 0.55
CA ARG A 4 -20.88 -5.43 -0.78
C ARG A 4 -20.85 -4.17 -1.65
N GLU A 5 -20.98 -2.98 -1.06
CA GLU A 5 -20.95 -1.71 -1.80
C GLU A 5 -19.53 -1.39 -2.29
N TYR A 6 -18.49 -1.77 -1.54
CA TYR A 6 -17.10 -1.65 -1.98
C TYR A 6 -16.77 -2.57 -3.15
N GLY A 7 -17.29 -3.81 -3.13
CA GLY A 7 -17.12 -4.75 -4.24
C GLY A 7 -17.78 -4.25 -5.54
N ALA A 8 -18.98 -3.66 -5.44
CA ALA A 8 -19.71 -3.15 -6.60
C ALA A 8 -18.99 -1.97 -7.30
N ALA A 9 -18.19 -1.21 -6.57
CA ALA A 9 -17.42 -0.09 -7.12
C ALA A 9 -16.07 -0.50 -7.74
N ALA A 10 -15.58 -1.72 -7.44
CA ALA A 10 -14.29 -2.19 -7.94
C ALA A 10 -14.36 -2.58 -9.41
N ARG A 11 -13.33 -2.20 -10.18
CA ARG A 11 -13.08 -2.72 -11.53
C ARG A 11 -12.02 -3.81 -11.44
N SER A 12 -12.43 -5.06 -11.59
CA SER A 12 -11.52 -6.21 -11.61
C SER A 12 -11.00 -6.47 -13.01
N GLY A 13 -9.72 -6.83 -13.13
CA GLY A 13 -9.09 -7.21 -14.38
C GLY A 13 -7.75 -7.91 -14.17
N PRO A 14 -6.95 -8.13 -15.23
CA PRO A 14 -5.65 -8.80 -15.14
C PRO A 14 -4.65 -8.10 -14.22
N ALA A 15 -4.81 -6.79 -14.03
CA ALA A 15 -4.00 -5.99 -13.12
C ALA A 15 -4.52 -6.01 -11.67
N GLY A 16 -5.57 -6.78 -11.34
CA GLY A 16 -6.18 -6.79 -10.00
C GLY A 16 -7.46 -5.95 -9.90
N ALA A 17 -7.82 -5.58 -8.68
CA ALA A 17 -8.99 -4.76 -8.37
C ALA A 17 -8.59 -3.29 -8.18
N LEU A 18 -9.16 -2.43 -9.01
CA LEU A 18 -8.95 -0.98 -8.98
C LEU A 18 -10.24 -0.27 -8.59
N TRP A 19 -10.14 0.68 -7.65
CA TRP A 19 -11.26 1.55 -7.30
C TRP A 19 -11.17 2.86 -8.08
N PRO A 20 -12.27 3.33 -8.70
CA PRO A 20 -12.29 4.61 -9.39
C PRO A 20 -11.86 5.74 -8.46
N VAL A 21 -11.06 6.66 -8.98
CA VAL A 21 -10.63 7.87 -8.27
C VAL A 21 -11.35 9.07 -8.89
N ASP A 22 -12.36 9.57 -8.19
CA ASP A 22 -13.15 10.74 -8.57
C ASP A 22 -12.46 12.03 -8.10
N ARG A 23 -11.27 12.33 -8.65
CA ARG A 23 -10.75 13.71 -8.64
C ARG A 23 -11.06 14.38 -9.96
N ALA A 24 -11.67 15.56 -9.86
CA ALA A 24 -12.09 16.46 -10.93
C ALA A 24 -11.14 16.44 -12.15
N ARG A 25 -11.64 15.90 -13.28
CA ARG A 25 -11.36 16.16 -14.71
C ARG A 25 -9.93 16.41 -15.24
N HIS A 26 -8.91 16.48 -14.40
CA HIS A 26 -7.54 16.87 -14.79
C HIS A 26 -6.50 15.80 -14.45
N LEU A 27 -6.87 14.78 -13.67
CA LEU A 27 -6.03 13.62 -13.33
C LEU A 27 -6.79 12.28 -13.50
N SER A 28 -8.05 12.30 -13.95
CA SER A 28 -9.01 11.18 -13.90
C SER A 28 -8.74 10.02 -14.85
N ASP A 29 -7.82 10.18 -15.81
CA ASP A 29 -7.63 9.22 -16.89
C ASP A 29 -6.31 8.44 -16.75
N SER A 30 -5.64 8.54 -15.60
CA SER A 30 -4.42 7.78 -15.30
C SER A 30 -4.77 6.59 -14.42
N PRO A 31 -4.81 5.34 -14.97
CA PRO A 31 -4.96 4.11 -14.19
C PRO A 31 -3.92 3.97 -13.07
N GLU A 32 -2.84 4.75 -13.15
CA GLU A 32 -1.78 4.81 -12.17
C GLU A 32 -2.20 5.34 -10.81
N LEU A 33 -3.13 6.30 -10.75
CA LEU A 33 -3.57 6.83 -9.45
C LEU A 33 -4.37 5.79 -8.67
N ALA A 34 -5.17 4.97 -9.35
CA ALA A 34 -6.17 4.08 -8.75
C ALA A 34 -5.62 2.93 -7.88
N ARG A 35 -4.30 2.80 -7.72
CA ARG A 35 -3.65 1.77 -6.87
C ARG A 35 -3.08 2.30 -5.57
N HIS A 36 -3.04 3.61 -5.36
CA HIS A 36 -2.28 4.23 -4.27
C HIS A 36 -3.01 4.34 -2.93
N TRP A 37 -2.25 4.68 -1.88
CA TRP A 37 -2.77 4.86 -0.52
C TRP A 37 -3.82 5.97 -0.44
N CYS A 38 -3.49 7.15 -0.95
CA CYS A 38 -4.36 8.32 -0.83
C CYS A 38 -5.62 8.24 -1.71
N SER A 39 -5.64 7.38 -2.73
CA SER A 39 -6.74 7.24 -3.67
C SER A 39 -6.59 5.92 -4.43
N GLY A 40 -7.07 4.79 -3.92
CA GLY A 40 -7.01 3.53 -4.68
C GLY A 40 -6.85 2.25 -3.88
N SER A 41 -6.38 1.21 -4.58
CA SER A 41 -6.30 -0.17 -4.10
C SER A 41 -5.51 -0.34 -2.80
N SER A 42 -4.37 0.34 -2.62
CA SER A 42 -3.61 0.26 -1.36
C SER A 42 -4.42 0.80 -0.17
N GLY A 43 -5.09 1.94 -0.34
CA GLY A 43 -5.95 2.53 0.69
C GLY A 43 -7.15 1.65 1.02
N VAL A 44 -7.88 1.21 -0.01
CA VAL A 44 -9.07 0.36 0.15
C VAL A 44 -8.71 -1.01 0.72
N GLY A 45 -7.65 -1.64 0.21
CA GLY A 45 -7.16 -2.93 0.71
C GLY A 45 -6.78 -2.86 2.18
N THR A 46 -6.13 -1.78 2.60
CA THR A 46 -5.79 -1.56 4.01
C THR A 46 -7.02 -1.39 4.89
N PHE A 47 -8.04 -0.67 4.40
CA PHE A 47 -9.33 -0.55 5.09
C PHE A 47 -9.99 -1.92 5.24
N LEU A 48 -10.06 -2.72 4.17
CA LEU A 48 -10.65 -4.05 4.16
C LEU A 48 -9.94 -5.00 5.14
N VAL A 49 -8.60 -4.93 5.19
CA VAL A 49 -7.79 -5.69 6.15
C VAL A 49 -8.20 -5.36 7.59
N ARG A 50 -8.30 -4.07 7.93
CA ARG A 50 -8.68 -3.64 9.28
C ARG A 50 -10.14 -3.93 9.61
N LEU A 51 -11.05 -3.78 8.65
CA LEU A 51 -12.46 -4.13 8.81
C LEU A 51 -12.61 -5.61 9.17
N ARG A 52 -11.86 -6.49 8.49
CA ARG A 52 -11.86 -7.93 8.80
C ARG A 52 -11.29 -8.22 10.19
N SER A 53 -10.18 -7.58 10.57
CA SER A 53 -9.63 -7.72 11.93
C SER A 53 -10.62 -7.29 13.00
N ALA A 54 -11.30 -6.16 12.82
CA ALA A 54 -12.21 -5.59 13.82
C ALA A 54 -13.52 -6.38 13.97
N THR A 55 -14.03 -6.99 12.89
CA THR A 55 -15.30 -7.71 12.89
C THR A 55 -15.15 -9.21 13.15
N GLY A 56 -13.96 -9.77 12.94
CA GLY A 56 -13.73 -11.22 12.96
C GLY A 56 -14.46 -12.00 11.86
N ALA A 57 -15.17 -11.31 10.96
CA ALA A 57 -15.99 -11.93 9.93
C ALA A 57 -15.12 -12.58 8.86
N ARG A 58 -15.36 -13.86 8.60
CA ARG A 58 -14.77 -14.57 7.46
C ARG A 58 -15.69 -14.37 6.26
N ASP A 59 -15.40 -13.33 5.49
CA ASP A 59 -16.09 -13.01 4.25
C ASP A 59 -15.14 -13.24 3.07
N ASP A 60 -15.44 -14.24 2.24
CA ASP A 60 -14.66 -14.56 1.05
C ASP A 60 -14.63 -13.40 0.04
N ALA A 61 -15.69 -12.59 -0.04
CA ALA A 61 -15.71 -11.43 -0.92
C ALA A 61 -14.68 -10.38 -0.48
N VAL A 62 -14.52 -10.17 0.84
CA VAL A 62 -13.48 -9.27 1.37
C VAL A 62 -12.08 -9.81 1.07
N ARG A 63 -11.88 -11.12 1.18
CA ARG A 63 -10.61 -11.77 0.83
C ARG A 63 -10.24 -11.56 -0.63
N GLU A 64 -11.18 -11.82 -1.55
CA GLU A 64 -10.99 -11.60 -2.99
C GLU A 64 -10.66 -10.15 -3.33
N LEU A 65 -11.30 -9.18 -2.65
CA LEU A 65 -11.00 -7.76 -2.84
C LEU A 65 -9.60 -7.38 -2.32
N VAL A 66 -9.15 -7.94 -1.20
CA VAL A 66 -7.77 -7.73 -0.69
C VAL A 66 -6.75 -8.33 -1.64
N GLU A 67 -7.00 -9.54 -2.16
CA GLU A 67 -6.15 -10.18 -3.17
C GLU A 67 -6.08 -9.35 -4.45
N GLY A 68 -7.22 -8.88 -4.95
CA GLY A 68 -7.29 -8.00 -6.11
C GLY A 68 -6.52 -6.70 -5.88
N ALA A 69 -6.63 -6.08 -4.70
CA ALA A 69 -5.87 -4.89 -4.36
C ALA A 69 -4.35 -5.16 -4.31
N ALA A 70 -3.94 -6.32 -3.77
CA ALA A 70 -2.54 -6.75 -3.71
C ALA A 70 -1.94 -6.95 -5.11
N LEU A 71 -2.72 -7.52 -6.04
CA LEU A 71 -2.32 -7.62 -7.45
C LEU A 71 -2.12 -6.25 -8.09
N ALA A 72 -3.03 -5.29 -7.83
CA ALA A 72 -2.98 -3.94 -8.38
C ALA A 72 -1.73 -3.16 -7.96
N VAL A 73 -1.38 -3.19 -6.67
CA VAL A 73 -0.18 -2.50 -6.19
C VAL A 73 1.10 -3.14 -6.71
N ARG A 74 1.13 -4.48 -6.88
CA ARG A 74 2.28 -5.19 -7.47
C ARG A 74 2.46 -4.90 -8.96
N ALA A 75 1.37 -4.68 -9.70
CA ALA A 75 1.42 -4.35 -11.11
C ALA A 75 2.09 -2.98 -11.36
N GLY A 76 1.89 -2.02 -10.45
CA GLY A 76 2.44 -0.65 -10.54
C GLY A 76 3.92 -0.48 -10.21
N ARG A 77 4.57 -1.52 -9.66
CA ARG A 77 5.91 -1.45 -9.03
C ARG A 77 7.01 -0.80 -9.87
N VAL A 78 6.93 -0.89 -11.20
CA VAL A 78 7.97 -0.37 -12.09
C VAL A 78 7.87 1.14 -12.27
N THR A 79 6.66 1.70 -12.23
CA THR A 79 6.44 3.14 -12.50
C THR A 79 6.23 3.97 -11.23
N ASP A 80 5.85 3.33 -10.13
CA ASP A 80 5.55 4.00 -8.85
C ASP A 80 6.74 4.77 -8.26
N SER A 81 6.43 5.92 -7.64
CA SER A 81 7.37 6.73 -6.86
C SER A 81 7.79 6.01 -5.56
N THR A 82 8.75 6.55 -4.81
CA THR A 82 9.18 6.02 -3.51
C THR A 82 8.21 6.33 -2.36
N SER A 83 7.21 7.18 -2.60
CA SER A 83 6.40 7.80 -1.55
C SER A 83 5.46 6.85 -0.81
N THR A 84 5.01 7.28 0.38
CA THR A 84 3.97 6.58 1.16
C THR A 84 2.57 6.92 0.64
N CYS A 85 2.35 8.16 0.22
CA CYS A 85 1.05 8.67 -0.20
C CYS A 85 0.58 8.04 -1.51
N HIS A 86 1.49 7.93 -2.48
CA HIS A 86 1.20 7.45 -3.82
C HIS A 86 2.44 6.81 -4.45
N GLY A 87 2.95 5.78 -3.78
CA GLY A 87 4.17 5.12 -4.21
C GLY A 87 4.37 3.76 -3.56
N LEU A 88 5.56 3.22 -3.83
CA LEU A 88 6.03 1.90 -3.40
C LEU A 88 5.94 1.73 -1.89
N ALA A 89 6.26 2.77 -1.12
CA ALA A 89 6.29 2.64 0.34
C ALA A 89 4.89 2.35 0.91
N GLY A 90 3.88 3.13 0.50
CA GLY A 90 2.51 2.93 0.96
C GLY A 90 1.89 1.64 0.43
N ASN A 91 2.25 1.25 -0.78
CA ASN A 91 1.83 0.00 -1.40
C ASN A 91 2.40 -1.22 -0.65
N ALA A 92 3.67 -1.18 -0.25
CA ALA A 92 4.30 -2.25 0.52
C ALA A 92 3.76 -2.34 1.95
N GLU A 93 3.48 -1.20 2.59
CA GLU A 93 2.82 -1.15 3.90
C GLU A 93 1.45 -1.86 3.90
N PHE A 94 0.66 -1.68 2.83
CA PHE A 94 -0.59 -2.43 2.66
C PHE A 94 -0.33 -3.95 2.53
N LEU A 95 0.68 -4.36 1.76
CA LEU A 95 1.02 -5.78 1.63
C LEU A 95 1.48 -6.40 2.96
N LEU A 96 2.19 -5.64 3.81
CA LEU A 96 2.52 -6.08 5.17
C LEU A 96 1.27 -6.21 6.05
N ASP A 97 0.32 -5.28 5.96
CA ASP A 97 -0.96 -5.39 6.65
C ASP A 97 -1.73 -6.67 6.22
N ALA A 98 -1.75 -6.97 4.91
CA ALA A 98 -2.37 -8.18 4.39
C ALA A 98 -1.65 -9.47 4.87
N ALA A 99 -0.32 -9.45 4.94
CA ALA A 99 0.48 -10.56 5.46
C ALA A 99 0.17 -10.84 6.93
N GLU A 100 0.08 -9.80 7.77
CA GLU A 100 -0.23 -9.93 9.19
C GLU A 100 -1.65 -10.48 9.42
N LEU A 101 -2.63 -10.02 8.64
CA LEU A 101 -4.01 -10.49 8.75
C LEU A 101 -4.18 -11.95 8.35
N THR A 102 -3.54 -12.36 7.26
CA THR A 102 -3.81 -13.65 6.60
C THR A 102 -2.82 -14.74 6.99
N GLY A 103 -1.60 -14.37 7.40
CA GLY A 103 -0.49 -15.29 7.55
C GLY A 103 0.07 -15.81 6.23
N GLU A 104 -0.39 -15.31 5.08
CA GLU A 104 0.01 -15.82 3.78
C GLU A 104 1.33 -15.18 3.30
N ALA A 105 2.33 -16.02 3.05
CA ALA A 105 3.69 -15.60 2.71
C ALA A 105 3.77 -14.76 1.42
N GLN A 106 2.82 -14.93 0.49
CA GLN A 106 2.79 -14.21 -0.78
C GLN A 106 2.70 -12.68 -0.61
N TYR A 107 2.01 -12.20 0.43
CA TYR A 107 1.88 -10.76 0.66
C TYR A 107 3.19 -10.16 1.15
N ARG A 108 3.90 -10.85 2.04
CA ARG A 108 5.23 -10.44 2.49
C ARG A 108 6.24 -10.42 1.33
N ALA A 109 6.25 -11.48 0.52
CA ALA A 109 7.08 -11.54 -0.68
C ALA A 109 6.73 -10.40 -1.67
N GLY A 110 5.46 -10.02 -1.76
CA GLY A 110 5.01 -8.86 -2.52
C GLY A 110 5.57 -7.54 -1.96
N ALA A 111 5.56 -7.35 -0.64
CA ALA A 111 6.13 -6.16 0.00
C ALA A 111 7.64 -6.08 -0.23
N GLU A 112 8.35 -7.20 -0.10
CA GLU A 112 9.79 -7.32 -0.37
C GLU A 112 10.12 -6.94 -1.83
N LEU A 113 9.33 -7.42 -2.79
CA LEU A 113 9.47 -7.03 -4.20
C LEU A 113 9.32 -5.52 -4.43
N LEU A 114 8.38 -4.86 -3.74
CA LEU A 114 8.22 -3.40 -3.84
C LEU A 114 9.41 -2.67 -3.19
N VAL A 115 9.96 -3.21 -2.10
CA VAL A 115 11.16 -2.67 -1.45
C VAL A 115 12.41 -2.82 -2.33
N GLU A 116 12.52 -3.88 -3.13
CA GLU A 116 13.59 -3.99 -4.13
C GLU A 116 13.51 -2.88 -5.18
N HIS A 117 12.31 -2.55 -5.67
CA HIS A 117 12.12 -1.45 -6.62
C HIS A 117 12.40 -0.08 -5.98
N LEU A 118 12.05 0.07 -4.71
CA LEU A 118 12.35 1.26 -3.92
C LEU A 118 13.87 1.42 -3.71
N ALA A 119 14.59 0.33 -3.44
CA ALA A 119 16.04 0.32 -3.33
C ALA A 119 16.72 0.64 -4.67
N ALA A 120 16.17 0.16 -5.79
CA ALA A 120 16.67 0.50 -7.13
C ALA A 120 16.53 1.98 -7.48
N GLN A 121 15.66 2.72 -6.78
CA GLN A 121 15.48 4.17 -6.92
C GLN A 121 16.36 4.99 -5.96
N ALA A 122 17.15 4.35 -5.10
CA ALA A 122 17.99 5.06 -4.14
C ALA A 122 19.12 5.86 -4.80
N VAL A 123 19.49 6.97 -4.19
CA VAL A 123 20.50 7.92 -4.66
C VAL A 123 21.64 8.07 -3.66
N LEU A 124 22.84 8.36 -4.15
CA LEU A 124 23.97 8.71 -3.30
C LEU A 124 23.89 10.20 -2.93
N TYR A 125 23.70 10.48 -1.65
CA TYR A 125 23.60 11.83 -1.10
C TYR A 125 24.53 11.94 0.12
N ASP A 126 25.50 12.86 0.09
CA ASP A 126 26.52 13.04 1.13
C ASP A 126 27.19 11.73 1.59
N GLY A 127 27.55 10.88 0.62
CA GLY A 127 28.22 9.59 0.87
C GLY A 127 27.30 8.49 1.44
N ARG A 128 25.99 8.71 1.48
CA ARG A 128 24.99 7.74 1.97
C ARG A 128 24.02 7.36 0.86
N LEU A 129 23.62 6.09 0.82
CA LEU A 129 22.57 5.63 -0.07
C LEU A 129 21.21 5.92 0.59
N LEU A 130 20.46 6.86 0.03
CA LEU A 130 19.18 7.33 0.56
C LEU A 130 18.06 7.13 -0.47
N VAL A 131 16.85 6.89 0.03
CA VAL A 131 15.65 6.86 -0.81
C VAL A 131 15.22 8.31 -1.09
N PRO A 132 15.09 8.72 -2.37
CA PRO A 132 14.67 10.08 -2.70
C PRO A 132 13.18 10.29 -2.40
N ASP A 133 12.74 11.54 -2.45
CA ASP A 133 11.32 11.89 -2.41
C ASP A 133 10.58 11.51 -3.71
N GLU A 134 9.28 11.78 -3.74
CA GLU A 134 8.36 11.42 -4.83
C GLU A 134 8.79 11.91 -6.22
N ASN A 135 9.53 13.03 -6.29
CA ASN A 135 9.98 13.62 -7.54
C ASN A 135 11.30 12.98 -8.05
N ARG A 136 11.94 12.15 -7.22
CA ARG A 136 13.20 11.43 -7.47
C ARG A 136 14.42 12.32 -7.72
N LYS A 137 14.37 13.60 -7.33
CA LYS A 137 15.46 14.59 -7.52
C LYS A 137 16.02 15.08 -6.19
N THR A 138 15.24 15.02 -5.12
CA THR A 138 15.62 15.54 -3.81
C THR A 138 15.44 14.48 -2.72
N VAL A 139 16.04 14.72 -1.55
CA VAL A 139 15.81 13.91 -0.35
C VAL A 139 15.21 14.83 0.70
N LEU A 140 13.92 14.66 0.96
CA LEU A 140 13.19 15.39 1.99
C LEU A 140 12.80 14.43 3.13
N ALA A 141 12.84 14.92 4.37
CA ALA A 141 12.53 14.12 5.56
C ALA A 141 11.02 14.00 5.84
N GLU A 142 10.18 14.17 4.82
CA GLU A 142 8.72 14.10 4.93
C GLU A 142 8.24 12.65 5.02
N TYR A 143 7.13 12.42 5.73
CA TYR A 143 6.58 11.07 5.88
C TYR A 143 5.78 10.61 4.66
N ALA A 144 4.90 11.48 4.15
CA ALA A 144 3.97 11.11 3.09
C ALA A 144 4.67 10.92 1.74
N THR A 145 5.67 11.74 1.46
CA THR A 145 6.24 12.00 0.13
C THR A 145 7.77 11.86 0.11
N GLY A 146 8.41 11.70 1.28
CA GLY A 146 9.86 11.69 1.43
C GLY A 146 10.41 10.46 2.16
N LEU A 147 11.68 10.57 2.54
CA LEU A 147 12.49 9.51 3.15
C LEU A 147 11.89 8.96 4.45
N GLY A 148 11.19 9.78 5.24
CA GLY A 148 10.63 9.37 6.52
C GLY A 148 9.65 8.21 6.38
N GLY A 149 8.85 8.24 5.30
CA GLY A 149 7.91 7.17 4.96
C GLY A 149 8.58 5.87 4.55
N SER A 150 9.52 5.96 3.61
CA SER A 150 10.31 4.81 3.16
C SER A 150 11.09 4.18 4.31
N LEU A 151 11.67 4.99 5.20
CA LEU A 151 12.37 4.49 6.38
C LEU A 151 11.43 3.77 7.36
N SER A 152 10.23 4.30 7.60
CA SER A 152 9.20 3.65 8.42
C SER A 152 8.90 2.24 7.90
N LEU A 153 8.66 2.10 6.60
CA LEU A 153 8.44 0.81 5.95
C LEU A 153 9.63 -0.14 6.12
N LEU A 154 10.85 0.33 5.86
CA LEU A 154 12.05 -0.52 5.94
C LEU A 154 12.29 -1.03 7.36
N LEU A 155 12.06 -0.18 8.36
CA LEU A 155 12.11 -0.57 9.77
C LEU A 155 11.04 -1.62 10.10
N ARG A 156 9.79 -1.40 9.66
CA ARG A 156 8.70 -2.36 9.87
C ARG A 156 8.97 -3.69 9.18
N LEU A 157 9.44 -3.69 7.93
CA LEU A 157 9.76 -4.92 7.21
C LEU A 157 10.86 -5.72 7.93
N ARG A 158 11.88 -5.03 8.43
CA ARG A 158 13.04 -5.66 9.08
C ARG A 158 12.75 -6.16 10.49
N PHE A 159 12.07 -5.36 11.29
CA PHE A 159 11.92 -5.57 12.73
C PHE A 159 10.49 -5.94 13.15
N GLY A 160 9.53 -5.88 12.23
CA GLY A 160 8.10 -6.00 12.55
C GLY A 160 7.57 -4.75 13.25
N GLY A 161 6.34 -4.86 13.75
CA GLY A 161 5.68 -3.79 14.51
C GLY A 161 4.48 -3.18 13.79
N PRO A 162 3.72 -2.33 14.51
CA PRO A 162 2.53 -1.71 13.96
C PRO A 162 2.86 -0.71 12.85
N ARG A 163 1.92 -0.53 11.92
CA ARG A 163 2.01 0.50 10.88
C ARG A 163 1.88 1.90 11.49
N ALA A 164 2.82 2.78 11.18
CA ALA A 164 2.81 4.14 11.69
C ALA A 164 1.55 4.93 11.26
N TRP A 165 1.06 5.78 12.16
CA TRP A 165 -0.08 6.70 11.97
C TRP A 165 -1.43 6.05 11.66
N LEU A 166 -1.55 4.73 11.83
CA LEU A 166 -2.82 4.03 11.77
C LEU A 166 -3.16 3.45 13.15
N PRO A 167 -4.45 3.37 13.51
CA PRO A 167 -4.86 2.70 14.72
C PRO A 167 -4.37 1.26 14.71
N GLU A 168 -3.86 0.81 15.86
CA GLU A 168 -3.65 -0.61 16.11
C GLU A 168 -5.02 -1.31 16.11
N GLY A 169 -5.08 -2.52 15.56
CA GLY A 169 -6.23 -3.37 15.81
C GLY A 169 -6.19 -3.77 17.27
N GLU A 170 -7.21 -3.43 18.06
CA GLU A 170 -7.38 -4.02 19.38
C GLU A 170 -7.34 -5.54 19.22
N ARG A 171 -6.43 -6.22 19.94
CA ARG A 171 -6.70 -7.61 20.30
C ARG A 171 -7.95 -7.51 21.15
N ALA A 172 -9.06 -8.11 20.70
CA ALA A 172 -10.25 -8.23 21.52
C ALA A 172 -9.81 -8.64 22.93
N HIS A 173 -9.95 -7.74 23.90
CA HIS A 173 -9.68 -8.06 25.28
C HIS A 173 -10.64 -9.19 25.68
N PRO A 174 -10.15 -10.24 26.37
CA PRO A 174 -10.95 -11.40 26.73
C PRO A 174 -12.16 -11.03 27.61
#